data_AF-A0A2G9FN39-F1
#
_entry.id   AF-A0A2G9FN39-F1
#
_cell.length_a   1.000
_cell.length_b   1.000
_cell.length_c   1.000
_cell.angle_alpha   90.00
_cell.angle_beta   90.00
_cell.angle_gamma   90.00
#
_symmetry.space_group_name_H-M   'P 1'
#
loop_
_entity.id
_entity.type
_entity.pdbx_description
1 polymer ?
#
loop_
_entity_poly.entity_id
_entity_poly.type
_entity_poly.pdbx_seq_one_letter_code
_entity_poly.pdbx_strand_id
1 'polypeptide(L)'
;MKHLKTKDQENFIKKLKELREINNWTIKEFSELTEISAGYISDIECGRAANIGKDRFSKMISVLKKNKFSKKDEYEFYSYYLKLIIPKEVYKVMVKEYIQE
;
A
#
# COMPACT_ATOMS: atom_id res chain seq x y z
N MET A 1 23.12 3.00 -5.42
CA MET A 1 22.82 2.73 -4.00
C MET A 1 21.52 1.95 -3.91
N LYS A 2 21.52 0.71 -3.40
CA LYS A 2 20.27 0.04 -3.00
C LYS A 2 19.79 0.73 -1.74
N HIS A 3 18.70 1.51 -1.80
CA HIS A 3 18.05 1.96 -0.58
C HIS A 3 17.64 0.72 0.22
N LEU A 4 18.17 0.59 1.45
CA LEU A 4 17.78 -0.45 2.38
C LEU A 4 16.29 -0.26 2.67
N LYS A 5 15.45 -1.14 2.10
CA LYS A 5 14.01 -1.13 2.31
C LYS A 5 13.75 -1.61 3.73
N THR A 6 12.96 -0.87 4.50
CA THR A 6 12.49 -1.36 5.79
C THR A 6 11.58 -2.56 5.56
N LYS A 7 11.45 -3.45 6.54
CA LYS A 7 10.57 -4.62 6.42
C LYS A 7 9.12 -4.20 6.13
N ASP A 8 8.68 -3.10 6.71
CA ASP A 8 7.34 -2.55 6.48
C ASP A 8 7.17 -2.05 5.04
N GLN A 9 8.20 -1.46 4.44
CA GLN A 9 8.16 -1.04 3.03
C GLN A 9 8.08 -2.25 2.10
N GLU A 10 8.83 -3.32 2.38
CA GLU A 10 8.72 -4.58 1.63
C GLU A 10 7.31 -5.17 1.71
N ASN A 11 6.71 -5.19 2.90
CA ASN A 11 5.36 -5.73 3.11
C ASN A 11 4.31 -4.92 2.34
N PHE A 12 4.39 -3.59 2.39
CA PHE A 12 3.52 -2.71 1.61
C PHE A 12 3.64 -2.99 0.11
N ILE A 13 4.88 -3.01 -0.40
CA ILE A 13 5.15 -3.22 -1.84
C ILE A 13 4.62 -4.57 -2.30
N LYS A 14 4.92 -5.63 -1.53
CA LYS A 14 4.44 -6.98 -1.83
C LYS A 14 2.92 -7.01 -1.87
N LYS A 15 2.26 -6.37 -0.89
CA LYS A 15 0.81 -6.35 -0.83
C LYS A 15 0.18 -5.56 -1.98
N LEU A 16 0.73 -4.41 -2.35
CA LEU A 16 0.25 -3.64 -3.51
C LEU A 16 0.33 -4.47 -4.80
N LYS A 17 1.46 -5.13 -5.02
CA LYS A 17 1.69 -5.97 -6.20
C LYS A 17 0.73 -7.15 -6.24
N GLU A 18 0.57 -7.85 -5.13
CA GLU A 18 -0.40 -8.94 -4.98
C GLU A 18 -1.82 -8.47 -5.32
N LEU A 19 -2.25 -7.34 -4.75
CA LEU A 19 -3.58 -6.78 -4.99
C LEU A 19 -3.81 -6.38 -6.46
N ARG A 20 -2.78 -5.86 -7.14
CA ARG A 20 -2.86 -5.59 -8.58
C ARG A 20 -2.99 -6.90 -9.38
N GLU A 21 -2.18 -7.90 -9.04
CA GLU A 21 -2.09 -9.17 -9.78
C GLU A 21 -3.33 -10.05 -9.60
N ILE A 22 -3.94 -10.12 -8.41
CA ILE A 22 -5.19 -10.88 -8.22
C ILE A 22 -6.36 -10.30 -9.02
N ASN A 23 -6.31 -9.00 -9.31
CA ASN A 23 -7.27 -8.29 -10.16
C ASN A 23 -6.91 -8.39 -11.65
N ASN A 24 -5.86 -9.13 -12.01
CA ASN A 24 -5.35 -9.31 -13.37
C ASN A 24 -4.98 -7.98 -14.07
N TRP A 25 -4.57 -6.96 -13.31
CA TRP A 25 -4.17 -5.69 -13.90
C TRP A 25 -2.67 -5.65 -14.19
N THR A 26 -2.32 -5.16 -15.37
CA THR A 26 -0.98 -4.66 -15.67
C THR A 26 -0.71 -3.36 -14.91
N ILE A 27 0.56 -2.95 -14.84
CA ILE A 27 0.91 -1.64 -14.27
C ILE A 27 0.22 -0.49 -15.03
N LYS A 28 0.04 -0.64 -16.35
CA LYS A 28 -0.63 0.36 -17.19
C LYS A 28 -2.13 0.46 -16.85
N GLU A 29 -2.83 -0.65 -16.76
CA GLU A 29 -4.27 -0.63 -16.41
C GLU A 29 -4.47 -0.08 -15.00
N PHE A 30 -3.63 -0.50 -14.04
CA PHE A 30 -3.73 0.02 -12.68
C PHE A 30 -3.39 1.53 -12.61
N SER A 31 -2.47 2.00 -13.46
CA SER A 31 -2.17 3.42 -13.63
C SER A 31 -3.39 4.21 -14.11
N GLU A 32 -4.09 3.70 -15.12
CA GLU A 32 -5.30 4.34 -15.67
C GLU A 32 -6.44 4.36 -14.65
N LEU A 33 -6.68 3.25 -13.94
CA LEU A 33 -7.72 3.16 -12.92
C LEU A 33 -7.49 4.10 -11.73
N THR A 34 -6.23 4.24 -11.31
CA THR A 34 -5.87 5.05 -10.13
C THR A 34 -5.53 6.50 -10.47
N GLU A 35 -5.38 6.83 -11.75
CA GLU A 35 -4.83 8.11 -12.20
C GLU A 35 -3.46 8.44 -11.58
N ILE A 36 -2.64 7.41 -11.37
CA ILE A 36 -1.26 7.50 -10.90
C ILE A 36 -0.37 7.07 -12.06
N SER A 37 0.72 7.79 -12.34
CA SER A 37 1.57 7.44 -13.48
C SER A 37 2.13 6.01 -13.37
N ALA A 38 2.14 5.29 -14.50
CA ALA A 38 2.68 3.93 -14.58
C ALA A 38 4.15 3.86 -14.11
N GLY A 39 4.94 4.90 -14.39
CA GLY A 39 6.31 5.02 -13.90
C GLY A 39 6.38 5.05 -12.37
N TYR A 40 5.50 5.81 -11.71
CA TYR A 40 5.46 5.87 -10.25
C TYR A 40 5.00 4.55 -9.63
N ILE A 41 4.00 3.88 -10.22
CA ILE A 41 3.59 2.53 -9.77
C ILE A 41 4.75 1.54 -9.91
N SER A 42 5.45 1.56 -11.05
CA SER A 42 6.65 0.73 -11.27
C SER A 42 7.73 1.03 -10.24
N ASP A 43 7.97 2.30 -9.92
CA ASP A 43 8.94 2.71 -8.91
C ASP A 43 8.55 2.25 -7.51
N ILE A 44 7.26 2.26 -7.16
CA ILE A 44 6.80 1.65 -5.90
C ILE A 44 7.05 0.15 -5.91
N GLU A 45 6.62 -0.58 -6.93
CA GLU A 45 6.74 -2.03 -6.97
C GLU A 45 8.20 -2.50 -7.02
N CYS A 46 9.08 -1.69 -7.59
CA CYS A 46 10.53 -1.90 -7.54
C CYS A 46 11.18 -1.38 -6.25
N GLY A 47 10.42 -0.70 -5.39
CA GLY A 47 10.83 0.01 -4.17
C GLY A 47 11.93 1.04 -4.37
N ARG A 48 11.84 1.77 -5.48
CA ARG A 48 12.58 3.01 -5.76
C ARG A 48 11.85 4.24 -5.20
N ALA A 49 10.53 4.17 -5.02
CA ALA A 49 9.75 5.24 -4.41
C ALA A 49 9.85 5.19 -2.88
N ALA A 50 10.33 6.29 -2.27
CA ALA A 50 10.53 6.39 -0.83
C ALA A 50 9.24 6.61 -0.04
N ASN A 51 8.32 7.44 -0.55
CA ASN A 51 7.11 7.86 0.16
C ASN A 51 5.87 7.80 -0.73
N ILE A 52 4.77 7.31 -0.15
CA ILE A 52 3.45 7.25 -0.77
C ILE A 52 2.56 8.25 -0.04
N GLY A 53 2.27 9.37 -0.71
CA GLY A 53 1.39 10.39 -0.16
C GLY A 53 -0.05 9.89 0.03
N LYS A 54 -0.76 10.49 0.99
CA LYS A 54 -2.15 10.17 1.31
C LYS A 54 -3.06 10.15 0.08
N ASP A 55 -2.91 11.12 -0.82
CA ASP A 55 -3.78 11.22 -2.00
C ASP A 55 -3.62 10.03 -2.94
N ARG A 56 -2.37 9.61 -3.18
CA ARG A 56 -2.08 8.43 -4.01
C ARG A 56 -2.57 7.15 -3.34
N PHE A 57 -2.37 7.02 -2.03
CA PHE A 57 -2.91 5.89 -1.28
C PHE A 57 -4.45 5.84 -1.35
N SER A 58 -5.12 6.98 -1.20
CA SER A 58 -6.58 7.10 -1.31
C SER A 58 -7.08 6.68 -2.70
N LYS A 59 -6.38 7.11 -3.76
CA LYS A 59 -6.68 6.68 -5.14
C LYS A 59 -6.58 5.16 -5.30
N MET A 60 -5.49 4.55 -4.83
CA MET A 60 -5.32 3.08 -4.86
C MET A 60 -6.45 2.36 -4.12
N ILE A 61 -6.77 2.79 -2.89
CA ILE A 61 -7.85 2.23 -2.09
C ILE A 61 -9.20 2.31 -2.80
N SER A 62 -9.51 3.45 -3.42
CA SER A 62 -10.79 3.67 -4.09
C SER A 62 -11.04 2.70 -5.24
N VAL A 63 -9.98 2.32 -5.96
CA VAL A 63 -10.00 1.32 -7.02
C VAL A 63 -10.10 -0.08 -6.42
N LEU A 64 -9.25 -0.40 -5.44
CA LEU A 64 -9.20 -1.73 -4.82
C LEU A 64 -10.53 -2.11 -4.17
N LYS A 65 -11.17 -1.20 -3.42
CA LYS A 65 -12.47 -1.43 -2.75
C LYS A 65 -13.62 -1.78 -3.68
N LYS A 66 -13.54 -1.40 -4.96
CA LYS A 66 -14.56 -1.70 -5.97
C LYS A 66 -14.35 -3.06 -6.66
N ASN A 67 -13.27 -3.76 -6.31
CA ASN A 67 -12.81 -4.97 -7.00
C ASN A 67 -12.43 -6.06 -5.98
N LYS A 68 -11.52 -6.98 -6.31
CA LYS A 68 -11.09 -8.05 -5.39
C LYS A 68 -10.25 -7.44 -4.26
N PHE A 69 -10.89 -7.20 -3.12
CA PHE A 69 -10.27 -6.64 -1.93
C PHE A 69 -11.01 -7.13 -0.69
N SER A 70 -10.50 -8.22 -0.08
CA SER A 70 -11.12 -8.81 1.10
C SER A 70 -10.93 -7.95 2.34
N LYS A 71 -11.66 -8.25 3.43
CA LYS A 71 -11.46 -7.57 4.72
C LYS A 71 -10.05 -7.76 5.29
N LYS A 72 -9.45 -8.91 5.04
CA LYS A 72 -8.05 -9.18 5.41
C LYS A 72 -7.10 -8.29 4.60
N ASP A 73 -7.33 -8.18 3.29
CA ASP A 73 -6.53 -7.33 2.42
C ASP A 73 -6.62 -5.86 2.81
N GLU A 74 -7.84 -5.41 3.14
CA GLU A 74 -8.10 -4.08 3.65
C GLU A 74 -7.27 -3.83 4.91
N TYR A 75 -7.40 -4.69 5.93
CA TYR A 75 -6.64 -4.55 7.17
C TYR A 75 -5.12 -4.53 6.94
N GLU A 76 -4.58 -5.48 6.16
CA GLU A 76 -3.16 -5.58 5.88
C GLU A 76 -2.63 -4.34 5.15
N PHE A 77 -3.32 -3.90 4.11
CA PHE A 77 -2.85 -2.81 3.27
C PHE A 77 -2.88 -1.46 4.00
N TYR A 78 -3.93 -1.18 4.78
CA TYR A 78 -3.97 0.00 5.67
C TYR A 78 -2.91 -0.08 6.76
N SER A 79 -2.75 -1.25 7.40
CA SER A 79 -1.75 -1.43 8.46
C SER A 79 -0.33 -1.20 7.96
N TYR A 80 0.01 -1.75 6.78
CA TYR A 80 1.32 -1.54 6.18
C TYR A 80 1.53 -0.08 5.79
N TYR A 81 0.51 0.59 5.25
CA TYR A 81 0.60 2.01 4.94
C TYR A 81 0.86 2.85 6.19
N LEU A 82 0.09 2.66 7.27
CA LEU A 82 0.26 3.42 8.51
C LEU A 82 1.66 3.25 9.11
N LYS A 83 2.21 2.03 9.13
CA LYS A 83 3.58 1.78 9.60
C LYS A 83 4.66 2.55 8.83
N LEU A 84 4.38 2.99 7.61
CA LEU A 84 5.29 3.82 6.81
C LEU A 84 5.17 5.31 7.11
N ILE A 85 4.01 5.77 7.59
CA ILE A 85 3.67 7.19 7.67
C ILE A 85 3.72 7.72 9.10
N ILE A 86 3.40 6.89 10.10
CA ILE A 86 3.37 7.29 11.50
C ILE A 86 4.49 6.63 12.32
N PRO A 87 4.98 7.27 13.39
CA PRO A 87 5.96 6.66 14.29
C PRO A 87 5.47 5.33 14.86
N LYS A 88 6.40 4.39 15.06
CA LYS A 88 6.13 3.03 15.56
C LYS A 88 5.37 3.06 16.89
N GLU A 89 5.69 4.01 17.75
CA GLU A 89 5.08 4.22 19.06
C GLU A 89 3.62 4.64 18.92
N VAL A 90 3.31 5.56 18.00
CA VAL A 90 1.94 6.00 17.70
C VAL A 90 1.12 4.83 17.13
N TYR A 91 1.69 4.07 16.19
CA TYR A 91 1.01 2.89 15.64
C TYR A 91 0.68 1.85 16.72
N LYS A 92 1.59 1.59 17.66
CA LYS A 92 1.35 0.66 18.77
C LYS A 92 0.20 1.09 19.66
N VAL A 93 0.04 2.39 19.93
CA VAL A 93 -1.08 2.90 20.74
C VAL A 93 -2.41 2.68 20.01
N MET A 94 -2.50 3.09 18.74
CA MET A 94 -3.72 2.94 17.93
C MET A 94 -4.18 1.47 17.79
N VAL A 95 -3.24 0.52 17.68
CA VAL A 95 -3.58 -0.91 17.57
C VAL A 95 -3.93 -1.52 18.93
N LYS A 96 -3.30 -1.07 20.03
CA LYS A 96 -3.59 -1.59 21.37
C LYS A 96 -5.01 -1.23 21.83
N GLU A 97 -5.47 -0.02 21.52
CA GLU A 97 -6.85 0.40 21.85
C GLU A 97 -7.91 -0.44 21.11
N TYR A 98 -7.58 -1.02 19.96
CA TYR A 98 -8.49 -1.88 19.20
C TYR A 98 -8.63 -3.31 19.76
N ILE A 99 -7.66 -3.80 20.54
CA ILE A 99 -7.65 -5.19 21.06
C ILE A 99 -8.25 -5.26 22.48
N GLN A 100 -8.60 -4.12 23.09
CA GLN A 100 -9.15 -4.06 24.44
C GLN A 100 -10.70 -4.11 24.49
N GLU A 101 -11.37 -4.53 23.42
CA GLU A 101 -12.82 -4.86 23.40
C GLU A 101 -13.07 -6.37 23.36
#